data_AF-A0A382VYH1-F1
#
_entry.id   AF-A0A382VYH1-F1
#
_cell.length_a   1.000
_cell.length_b   1.000
_cell.length_c   1.000
_cell.angle_alpha   90.00
_cell.angle_beta   90.00
_cell.angle_gamma   90.00
#
_symmetry.space_group_name_H-M   'P 1'
#
loop_
_entity.id
_entity.type
_entity.pdbx_description
1 polymer ?
#
loop_
_entity_poly.entity_id
_entity_poly.type
_entity_poly.pdbx_seq_one_letter_code
_entity_poly.pdbx_strand_id
1 'polypeptide(L)'
;MLKRKIKIGYEDLFIKRIQFKDETLGEYDSDDKKIYIQKNLKSREEGNTFLHEVLHAGMEISGLSADGGPLKNHKQEELTVNALTNLLTQVIRDNTWFLPYLFGAINGSINGKRSRSKALAASQKRFKKLTLSTNRKQNRSGRSGR
;
A
#
# COMPACT_ATOMS: atom_id res chain seq x y z
N MET A 1 8.16 3.34 2.38
CA MET A 1 8.28 2.91 3.79
C MET A 1 7.13 1.98 4.12
N LEU A 2 7.43 0.82 4.70
CA LEU A 2 6.44 -0.14 5.19
C LEU A 2 5.58 0.51 6.29
N LYS A 3 4.26 0.35 6.20
CA LYS A 3 3.34 0.82 7.24
C LYS A 3 3.38 -0.14 8.44
N ARG A 4 3.05 0.35 9.63
CA ARG A 4 3.02 -0.47 10.86
C ARG A 4 1.81 -1.39 10.96
N LYS A 5 0.79 -1.16 10.13
CA LYS A 5 -0.42 -1.96 10.09
C LYS A 5 -1.01 -2.01 8.68
N ILE A 6 -1.75 -3.08 8.40
CA ILE A 6 -2.53 -3.29 7.19
C ILE A 6 -3.95 -3.74 7.58
N LYS A 7 -4.96 -3.30 6.83
CA LYS A 7 -6.33 -3.76 7.01
C LYS A 7 -6.64 -4.83 5.98
N ILE A 8 -7.17 -5.97 6.43
CA ILE A 8 -7.59 -7.09 5.58
C ILE A 8 -8.99 -7.51 6.04
N GLY A 9 -9.97 -7.45 5.14
CA GLY A 9 -11.38 -7.67 5.49
C GLY A 9 -11.82 -6.74 6.64
N TYR A 10 -12.27 -7.34 7.75
CA TYR A 10 -12.70 -6.63 8.95
C TYR A 10 -11.57 -6.44 9.99
N GLU A 11 -10.37 -6.97 9.76
CA GLU A 11 -9.26 -6.97 10.74
C GLU A 11 -8.17 -5.93 10.41
N ASP A 12 -7.59 -5.36 11.47
CA ASP A 12 -6.38 -4.53 11.43
C ASP A 12 -5.19 -5.37 11.95
N LEU A 13 -4.25 -5.73 11.07
CA LEU A 13 -3.06 -6.51 11.41
C LEU A 13 -1.82 -5.64 11.59
N PHE A 14 -1.02 -5.89 12.62
CA PHE A 14 0.24 -5.19 12.87
C PHE A 14 1.41 -5.86 12.16
N ILE A 15 2.27 -5.05 11.54
CA ILE A 15 3.43 -5.56 10.79
C ILE A 15 4.69 -5.35 11.63
N LYS A 16 5.42 -6.44 11.89
CA LYS A 16 6.65 -6.43 12.68
C LYS A 16 7.78 -7.10 11.92
N ARG A 17 8.99 -6.56 12.05
CA ARG A 17 10.21 -7.21 11.57
C ARG A 17 10.93 -7.89 12.72
N ILE A 18 11.14 -9.19 12.62
CA ILE A 18 11.79 -10.00 13.66
C ILE A 18 12.95 -10.80 13.07
N GLN A 19 13.77 -11.38 13.95
CA GLN A 19 14.83 -12.29 13.55
C GLN A 19 14.35 -13.70 13.85
N PHE A 20 13.91 -14.42 12.83
CA PHE A 20 13.65 -15.84 12.90
C PHE A 20 14.97 -16.61 13.08
N LYS A 21 14.90 -17.74 13.80
CA LYS A 21 16.05 -18.60 14.10
C LYS A 21 16.24 -19.71 13.07
N ASP A 22 15.19 -19.99 12.30
CA ASP A 22 15.10 -20.98 11.24
C ASP A 22 15.08 -20.29 9.86
N GLU A 23 14.74 -21.05 8.82
CA GLU A 23 14.67 -20.57 7.44
C GLU A 23 13.37 -19.78 7.14
N THR A 24 12.56 -19.50 8.17
CA THR A 24 11.30 -18.79 8.05
C THR A 24 11.54 -17.34 7.62
N LEU A 25 10.91 -16.95 6.51
CA LEU A 25 11.01 -15.59 5.96
C LEU A 25 9.88 -14.69 6.47
N GLY A 26 8.70 -15.25 6.73
CA GLY A 26 7.51 -14.56 7.19
C GLY A 26 6.56 -15.50 7.90
N GLU A 27 5.70 -14.93 8.73
CA GLU A 27 4.65 -15.66 9.43
C GLU A 27 3.46 -14.74 9.70
N TYR A 28 2.28 -15.17 9.30
CA TYR A 28 1.02 -14.59 9.72
C TYR A 28 0.51 -15.31 10.98
N ASP A 29 0.22 -14.53 12.02
CA ASP A 29 -0.29 -14.99 13.30
C ASP A 29 -1.71 -14.44 13.48
N SER A 30 -2.69 -15.34 13.38
CA SER A 30 -4.11 -15.01 13.42
C SER A 30 -4.63 -14.70 14.80
N ASP A 31 -4.04 -15.29 15.85
CA ASP A 31 -4.41 -15.06 17.25
C ASP A 31 -3.94 -13.67 17.68
N ASP A 32 -2.69 -13.34 17.38
CA ASP A 32 -2.07 -12.07 17.77
C ASP A 32 -2.36 -10.92 16.80
N LYS A 33 -3.02 -11.19 15.67
CA LYS A 33 -3.33 -10.22 14.62
C LYS A 33 -2.07 -9.52 14.11
N LYS A 34 -1.05 -10.31 13.77
CA LYS A 34 0.27 -9.82 13.36
C LYS A 34 0.77 -10.50 12.09
N ILE A 35 1.55 -9.75 11.33
CA ILE A 35 2.40 -10.25 10.25
C ILE A 35 3.84 -10.00 10.67
N TYR A 36 4.60 -11.08 10.77
CA TYR A 36 6.02 -11.08 11.04
C TYR A 36 6.80 -11.25 9.74
N ILE A 37 7.86 -10.47 9.58
CA ILE A 37 8.75 -10.53 8.42
C ILE A 37 10.20 -10.60 8.92
N GLN A 38 11.00 -11.45 8.31
CA GLN A 38 12.41 -11.61 8.62
C GLN A 38 13.18 -10.29 8.41
N LYS A 39 14.09 -9.99 9.33
CA LYS A 39 14.97 -8.82 9.20
C LYS A 39 15.98 -9.02 8.07
N ASN A 40 16.36 -7.91 7.45
CA ASN A 40 17.44 -7.85 6.46
C ASN A 40 17.20 -8.66 5.17
N LEU A 41 15.95 -8.97 4.85
CA LEU A 41 15.60 -9.53 3.53
C LEU A 41 15.93 -8.55 2.41
N LYS A 42 16.24 -9.09 1.23
CA LYS A 42 16.42 -8.27 0.02
C LYS A 42 15.08 -7.65 -0.37
N SER A 43 15.06 -6.47 -1.00
CA SER A 43 13.80 -5.75 -1.27
C SER A 43 12.76 -6.54 -2.06
N ARG A 44 13.19 -7.43 -2.98
CA ARG A 44 12.27 -8.28 -3.75
C ARG A 44 11.71 -9.44 -2.91
N GLU A 45 12.56 -10.02 -2.07
CA GLU A 45 12.23 -11.10 -1.15
C GLU A 45 11.26 -10.59 -0.10
N GLU A 46 11.56 -9.46 0.56
CA GLU A 46 10.65 -8.81 1.52
C GLU A 46 9.28 -8.51 0.89
N GLY A 47 9.25 -8.02 -0.36
CA GLY A 47 8.00 -7.74 -1.06
C GLY A 47 7.15 -8.98 -1.34
N ASN A 48 7.79 -10.08 -1.74
CA ASN A 48 7.13 -11.36 -2.01
C ASN A 48 6.64 -12.02 -0.71
N THR A 49 7.51 -12.12 0.30
CA THR A 49 7.15 -12.62 1.63
C THR A 49 6.01 -11.82 2.25
N PHE A 50 6.05 -10.49 2.17
CA PHE A 50 4.95 -9.68 2.70
C PHE A 50 3.62 -9.95 1.98
N LEU A 51 3.63 -10.12 0.65
CA LEU A 51 2.43 -10.48 -0.08
C LEU A 51 1.92 -11.89 0.29
N HIS A 52 2.84 -12.83 0.54
CA HIS A 52 2.55 -14.19 1.01
C HIS A 52 1.75 -14.16 2.32
N GLU A 53 2.26 -13.47 3.34
CA GLU A 53 1.56 -13.39 4.63
C GLU A 53 0.23 -12.63 4.55
N VAL A 54 0.13 -11.62 3.67
CA VAL A 54 -1.14 -10.90 3.42
C VAL A 54 -2.18 -11.83 2.78
N LEU A 55 -1.76 -12.75 1.93
CA LEU A 55 -2.66 -13.73 1.32
C LEU A 55 -3.10 -14.80 2.33
N HIS A 56 -2.22 -15.31 3.19
CA HIS A 56 -2.62 -16.18 4.31
C HIS A 56 -3.73 -15.56 5.16
N ALA A 57 -3.49 -14.33 5.62
CA ALA A 57 -4.49 -13.58 6.38
C ALA A 57 -5.82 -13.42 5.60
N GLY A 58 -5.76 -13.11 4.31
CA GLY A 58 -6.94 -12.99 3.47
C GLY A 58 -7.72 -14.29 3.31
N MET A 59 -7.03 -15.42 3.18
CA MET A 59 -7.65 -16.75 3.07
C MET A 59 -8.37 -17.15 4.34
N GLU A 60 -7.78 -16.89 5.52
CA GLU A 60 -8.43 -17.22 6.78
C GLU A 60 -9.62 -16.29 7.06
N ILE A 61 -9.43 -14.97 6.94
CA ILE A 61 -10.47 -13.95 7.20
C ILE A 61 -11.69 -14.13 6.28
N SER A 62 -11.48 -14.63 5.06
CA SER A 62 -12.58 -14.94 4.12
C SER A 62 -13.25 -16.29 4.40
N GLY A 63 -12.72 -17.10 5.32
CA GLY A 63 -13.21 -18.44 5.63
C GLY A 63 -12.73 -19.53 4.67
N LEU A 64 -11.79 -19.23 3.77
CA LEU A 64 -11.28 -20.21 2.80
C LEU A 64 -10.36 -21.23 3.47
N SER A 65 -9.48 -20.80 4.38
CA SER A 65 -8.61 -21.71 5.16
C SER A 65 -9.11 -22.00 6.57
N ALA A 66 -10.19 -21.36 7.01
CA ALA A 66 -10.82 -21.67 8.29
C ALA A 66 -11.42 -23.09 8.33
N ASP A 67 -11.77 -23.57 9.52
CA ASP A 67 -12.39 -24.88 9.69
C ASP A 67 -13.67 -25.04 8.86
N GLY A 68 -13.70 -26.09 8.03
CA GLY A 68 -14.76 -26.35 7.07
C GLY A 68 -14.58 -25.67 5.71
N GLY A 69 -13.58 -24.79 5.57
CA GLY A 69 -13.21 -24.14 4.33
C GLY A 69 -12.50 -25.09 3.34
N PRO A 70 -12.52 -24.76 2.03
CA PRO A 70 -11.90 -25.57 0.98
C PRO A 70 -10.37 -25.68 1.08
N LEU A 71 -9.72 -24.74 1.77
CA LEU A 71 -8.27 -24.70 1.97
C LEU A 71 -7.86 -24.99 3.41
N LYS A 72 -8.71 -25.64 4.23
CA LYS A 72 -8.37 -25.99 5.63
C LYS A 72 -7.11 -26.85 5.78
N ASN A 73 -6.68 -27.52 4.73
CA ASN A 73 -5.45 -28.29 4.74
C ASN A 73 -4.27 -27.34 4.52
N HIS A 74 -3.44 -27.19 5.55
CA HIS A 74 -2.27 -26.31 5.53
C HIS A 74 -1.38 -26.48 4.28
N LYS A 75 -1.13 -27.72 3.83
CA LYS A 75 -0.29 -27.94 2.64
C LYS A 75 -0.95 -27.41 1.37
N GLN A 76 -2.27 -27.52 1.25
CA GLN A 76 -3.02 -27.00 0.11
C GLN A 76 -3.13 -25.48 0.15
N GLU A 77 -3.33 -24.90 1.34
CA GLU A 77 -3.28 -23.46 1.55
C GLU A 77 -1.92 -22.89 1.15
N GLU A 78 -0.83 -23.40 1.74
CA GLU A 78 0.53 -22.97 1.44
C GLU A 78 0.86 -23.04 -0.05
N LEU A 79 0.48 -24.14 -0.72
CA LEU A 79 0.70 -24.28 -2.16
C LEU A 79 -0.08 -23.23 -2.95
N THR A 80 -1.33 -22.96 -2.56
CA THR A 80 -2.20 -21.99 -3.20
C THR A 80 -1.68 -20.57 -3.00
N VAL A 81 -1.31 -20.23 -1.76
CA VAL A 81 -0.76 -18.92 -1.41
C VAL A 81 0.57 -18.71 -2.14
N ASN A 82 1.49 -19.68 -2.13
CA ASN A 82 2.75 -19.60 -2.88
C ASN A 82 2.52 -19.34 -4.38
N ALA A 83 1.59 -20.07 -5.01
CA ALA A 83 1.28 -19.90 -6.43
C ALA A 83 0.74 -18.49 -6.72
N LEU A 84 -0.20 -18.00 -5.91
CA LEU A 84 -0.79 -16.67 -6.06
C LEU A 84 0.23 -15.57 -5.78
N THR A 85 1.04 -15.70 -4.72
CA THR A 85 2.10 -14.75 -4.37
C THR A 85 3.07 -14.60 -5.53
N ASN A 86 3.55 -15.71 -6.10
CA ASN A 86 4.51 -15.70 -7.20
C ASN A 86 3.92 -15.06 -8.46
N LEU A 87 2.70 -15.45 -8.84
CA LEU A 87 2.00 -14.89 -9.99
C LEU A 87 1.76 -13.38 -9.83
N LEU A 88 1.17 -12.96 -8.71
CA LEU A 88 0.84 -11.56 -8.46
C LEU A 88 2.09 -10.70 -8.33
N THR A 89 3.14 -11.19 -7.64
CA THR A 89 4.42 -10.49 -7.56
C THR A 89 5.00 -10.25 -8.94
N GLN A 90 4.97 -11.26 -9.82
CA GLN A 90 5.45 -11.12 -11.19
C GLN A 90 4.64 -10.10 -11.99
N VAL A 91 3.31 -10.19 -11.97
CA VAL A 91 2.42 -9.25 -12.68
C VAL A 91 2.68 -7.81 -12.22
N ILE A 92 2.76 -7.58 -10.91
CA ILE A 92 3.02 -6.26 -10.31
C ILE A 92 4.40 -5.74 -10.71
N ARG A 93 5.43 -6.60 -10.69
CA ARG A 93 6.81 -6.22 -11.00
C ARG A 93 6.98 -5.87 -12.47
N ASP A 94 6.46 -6.70 -13.36
CA ASP A 94 6.68 -6.58 -14.80
C ASP A 94 5.77 -5.51 -15.42
N ASN A 95 4.68 -5.13 -14.74
CA ASN A 95 3.73 -4.12 -15.19
C ASN A 95 3.58 -2.99 -14.16
N THR A 96 4.52 -2.04 -14.17
CA THR A 96 4.53 -0.92 -13.20
C THR A 96 3.28 -0.04 -13.23
N TRP A 97 2.51 -0.07 -14.32
CA TRP A 97 1.23 0.63 -14.48
C TRP A 97 0.04 -0.09 -13.80
N PHE A 98 0.17 -1.39 -13.49
CA PHE A 98 -0.93 -2.24 -13.04
C PHE A 98 -1.56 -1.78 -11.72
N LEU A 99 -0.76 -1.62 -10.66
CA LEU A 99 -1.29 -1.21 -9.35
C LEU A 99 -1.92 0.19 -9.36
N PRO A 100 -1.31 1.24 -9.95
CA PRO A 100 -1.95 2.54 -10.07
C PRO A 100 -3.28 2.49 -10.82
N TYR A 101 -3.34 1.72 -11.91
CA TYR A 101 -4.57 1.51 -12.68
C TYR A 101 -5.64 0.78 -11.85
N LEU A 102 -5.29 -0.36 -11.24
CA LEU A 102 -6.20 -1.19 -10.47
C LEU A 102 -6.77 -0.42 -9.26
N PHE A 103 -5.91 0.31 -8.53
CA PHE A 103 -6.36 1.20 -7.47
C PHE A 103 -7.36 2.23 -7.99
N GLY A 104 -7.07 2.80 -9.17
CA GLY A 104 -7.96 3.73 -9.83
C GLY A 104 -9.32 3.11 -10.16
N ALA A 105 -9.31 1.87 -10.66
CA ALA A 105 -10.48 1.11 -11.07
C ALA A 105 -11.42 0.81 -9.90
N ILE A 106 -10.87 0.19 -8.86
CA ILE A 106 -11.61 -0.26 -7.68
C ILE A 106 -12.25 0.93 -6.95
N ASN A 107 -11.55 2.07 -6.91
CA ASN A 107 -12.04 3.27 -6.23
C ASN A 107 -12.83 4.22 -7.15
N GLY A 108 -13.25 3.78 -8.35
CA GLY A 108 -14.13 4.55 -9.23
C GLY A 108 -13.51 5.84 -9.79
N SER A 109 -12.19 5.85 -10.01
CA SER A 109 -11.44 7.02 -10.50
C SER A 109 -10.85 6.86 -11.91
N ILE A 110 -11.20 5.77 -12.60
CA ILE A 110 -10.93 5.63 -14.03
C ILE A 110 -11.93 6.52 -14.77
N ASN A 111 -11.39 7.52 -15.47
CA ASN A 111 -12.11 8.59 -16.18
C ASN A 111 -12.55 9.79 -15.33
N GLY A 112 -11.57 10.55 -14.84
CA GLY A 112 -11.61 12.01 -15.06
C GLY A 112 -11.32 12.90 -13.86
N LYS A 113 -10.15 13.58 -13.96
CA LYS A 113 -9.70 14.74 -13.17
C LYS A 113 -9.04 14.36 -11.85
N ARG A 114 -7.82 14.89 -11.66
CA ARG A 114 -7.24 15.17 -10.33
C ARG A 114 -8.38 15.52 -9.39
N SER A 115 -8.52 14.76 -8.29
CA SER A 115 -9.48 15.05 -7.22
C SER A 115 -9.67 16.56 -7.08
N ARG A 116 -10.90 17.05 -7.20
CA ARG A 116 -11.26 18.49 -7.21
C ARG A 116 -10.53 19.24 -6.08
N SER A 117 -10.31 18.58 -4.94
CA SER A 117 -9.56 19.13 -3.80
C SER A 117 -8.07 19.38 -4.11
N LYS A 118 -7.37 18.48 -4.82
CA LYS A 118 -5.98 18.67 -5.26
C LYS A 118 -5.85 19.70 -6.37
N ALA A 119 -6.81 19.76 -7.30
CA ALA A 119 -6.84 20.76 -8.36
C ALA A 119 -7.13 22.17 -7.81
N LEU A 120 -8.10 22.30 -6.89
CA LEU A 120 -8.39 23.54 -6.17
C LEU A 120 -7.21 23.98 -5.30
N ALA A 121 -6.56 23.08 -4.56
CA ALA A 121 -5.39 23.41 -3.75
C ALA A 121 -4.21 23.91 -4.60
N ALA A 122 -3.98 23.33 -5.78
CA ALA A 122 -2.95 23.79 -6.72
C ALA A 122 -3.30 25.16 -7.34
N SER A 123 -4.57 25.39 -7.67
CA SER A 123 -5.07 26.66 -8.20
C SER A 123 -5.00 27.78 -7.15
N GLN A 124 -5.45 27.53 -5.91
CA GLN A 124 -5.37 28.47 -4.80
C GLN A 124 -3.92 28.81 -4.44
N LYS A 125 -3.00 27.84 -4.44
CA LYS A 125 -1.56 28.11 -4.25
C LYS A 125 -0.98 28.99 -5.36
N ARG A 126 -1.36 28.75 -6.62
CA ARG A 126 -0.95 29.60 -7.75
C ARG A 126 -1.51 31.00 -7.66
N PHE A 127 -2.81 31.16 -7.37
CA PHE A 127 -3.45 32.46 -7.19
C PHE A 127 -2.81 33.25 -6.04
N LYS A 128 -2.58 32.62 -4.88
CA LYS A 128 -1.94 33.27 -3.74
C LYS A 128 -0.50 33.72 -4.05
N LYS A 129 0.24 32.95 -4.86
CA LYS A 129 1.59 33.34 -5.33
C LYS A 129 1.56 34.53 -6.30
N LEU A 130 0.53 34.61 -7.14
CA LEU A 130 0.35 35.70 -8.10
C LEU A 130 -0.15 36.98 -7.44
N THR A 131 -1.04 36.90 -6.44
CA THR A 131 -1.50 38.07 -5.67
C THR A 131 -0.41 38.63 -4.75
N LEU A 132 0.42 37.76 -4.16
CA LEU A 132 1.58 38.20 -3.37
C LEU A 132 2.68 38.85 -4.24
N SER A 133 2.84 38.43 -5.50
CA SER A 133 3.85 39.04 -6.40
C SER A 133 3.43 40.41 -6.94
N THR A 134 2.13 40.62 -7.14
CA THR A 134 1.56 41.89 -7.63
C THR A 134 1.57 42.96 -6.55
N ASN A 135 1.21 42.63 -5.31
CA ASN A 135 1.31 43.57 -4.17
C ASN A 135 2.75 44.00 -3.86
N ARG A 136 3.75 43.17 -4.16
CA ARG A 136 5.17 43.51 -3.94
C ARG A 136 5.73 44.50 -4.98
N LYS A 137 5.12 44.57 -6.18
CA LYS A 137 5.49 45.55 -7.21
C LYS A 137 4.86 46.92 -6.96
N GLN A 138 3.61 46.99 -6.52
CA GLN A 138 2.93 48.26 -6.18
C GLN A 138 3.56 48.98 -4.98
N ASN A 139 4.03 48.26 -3.96
CA ASN A 139 4.70 48.87 -2.80
C ASN A 139 6.14 49.36 -3.06
N ARG A 140 6.71 49.10 -4.24
CA ARG A 140 8.05 49.59 -4.63
C ARG A 140 8.01 50.83 -5.52
N SER A 141 6.87 51.12 -6.17
CA SER A 141 6.71 52.32 -7.01
C SER A 141 6.21 53.55 -6.24
N GLY A 142 5.90 53.44 -4.95
CA GLY A 142 5.45 54.56 -4.09
C GLY A 142 6.54 55.22 -3.25
N ARG A 143 7.83 54.88 -3.47
CA ARG A 143 8.97 55.42 -2.71
C ARG A 143 10.02 56.02 -3.65
N SER A 144 9.59 56.95 -4.48
CA SER A 144 10.49 57.91 -5.16
C SER A 144 9.78 59.27 -5.15
N GLY A 145 10.07 60.09 -4.15
CA GLY A 145 9.43 61.39 -4.03
C GLY A 145 9.53 61.96 -2.63
N ARG A 146 10.76 62.21 -2.17
CA ARG A 146 11.17 63.38 -1.39
C ARG A 146 12.68 63.40 -1.30
#